data_AF-A0A6F9BBZ6-F1
#
_entry.id   AF-A0A6F9BBZ6-F1
#
_cell.length_a   1.000
_cell.length_b   1.000
_cell.length_c   1.000
_cell.angle_alpha   90.00
_cell.angle_beta   90.00
_cell.angle_gamma   90.00
#
_symmetry.space_group_name_H-M   'P 1'
#
loop_
_entity.id
_entity.type
_entity.pdbx_description
1 polymer ?
#
loop_
_entity_poly.entity_id
_entity_poly.type
_entity_poly.pdbx_seq_one_letter_code
_entity_poly.pdbx_strand_id
1 'polypeptide(L)'
;MTNLTSLTAMAADVVSHSLNLLETLKESIENNKLSDVKDAVEDLLISRINLAVAGERCPEKSAFINALRGLGPEDEGAALSPCPTPPEEMAIYPNPKHPDFRLWDLPPTPAALPFEDDEDTLLYSNVKAIMGGE
;
A
#
# COMPACT_ATOMS: atom_id res chain seq x y z
N MET A 1 1.45 18.73 -17.32
CA MET A 1 1.51 19.56 -16.08
C MET A 1 0.27 19.34 -15.20
N THR A 2 -0.28 18.12 -15.17
CA THR A 2 -1.62 17.77 -14.61
C THR A 2 -1.57 16.71 -13.50
N ASN A 3 -0.42 16.07 -13.30
CA ASN A 3 -0.28 14.97 -12.34
C ASN A 3 -0.20 15.47 -10.89
N LEU A 4 0.40 16.63 -10.66
CA LEU A 4 0.58 17.16 -9.30
C LEU A 4 -0.76 17.57 -8.66
N THR A 5 -1.62 18.24 -9.43
CA THR A 5 -2.97 18.66 -8.98
C THR A 5 -3.90 17.49 -8.72
N SER A 6 -3.85 16.43 -9.53
CA SER A 6 -4.60 15.20 -9.25
C SER A 6 -4.12 14.50 -7.99
N LEU A 7 -2.80 14.43 -7.78
CA LEU A 7 -2.24 13.79 -6.59
C LEU A 7 -2.60 14.55 -5.30
N THR A 8 -2.60 15.89 -5.34
CA THR A 8 -3.03 16.70 -4.19
C THR A 8 -4.53 16.55 -3.92
N ALA A 9 -5.35 16.43 -4.97
CA ALA A 9 -6.78 16.19 -4.83
C ALA A 9 -7.09 14.81 -4.21
N MET A 10 -6.39 13.76 -4.64
CA MET A 10 -6.53 12.42 -4.06
C MET A 10 -6.07 12.40 -2.59
N ALA A 11 -4.96 13.07 -2.27
CA ALA A 11 -4.49 13.17 -0.89
C ALA A 11 -5.50 13.94 0.00
N ALA A 12 -6.11 15.01 -0.52
CA ALA A 12 -7.13 15.76 0.20
C ALA A 12 -8.38 14.90 0.45
N ASP A 13 -8.83 14.13 -0.54
CA ASP A 13 -9.97 13.23 -0.42
C ASP A 13 -9.76 12.16 0.66
N VAL A 14 -8.58 11.54 0.68
CA VAL A 14 -8.19 10.56 1.72
C VAL A 14 -8.21 11.20 3.11
N VAL A 15 -7.67 12.42 3.27
CA VAL A 15 -7.67 13.12 4.55
C VAL A 15 -9.09 13.49 4.99
N SER A 16 -9.92 13.98 4.08
CA SER A 16 -11.32 14.31 4.35
C SER A 16 -12.14 13.08 4.75
N HIS A 17 -11.93 11.96 4.07
CA HIS A 17 -12.58 10.69 4.40
C HIS A 17 -12.17 10.20 5.80
N SER A 18 -10.87 10.30 6.11
CA SER A 18 -10.32 9.93 7.43
C SER A 18 -10.90 10.77 8.56
N LEU A 19 -11.07 12.08 8.37
CA LEU A 19 -11.64 12.97 9.38
C LEU A 19 -13.11 12.68 9.66
N ASN A 20 -13.91 12.43 8.61
CA ASN A 20 -15.33 12.09 8.75
C ASN A 20 -15.52 10.78 9.54
N LEU A 21 -14.67 9.80 9.28
CA LEU A 21 -14.69 8.52 9.99
C LEU A 21 -14.39 8.68 11.49
N LEU A 22 -13.41 9.52 11.84
CA LEU A 22 -13.09 9.84 13.25
C LEU A 22 -14.25 10.56 13.95
N GLU A 23 -14.94 11.46 13.26
CA GLU A 23 -16.12 12.16 13.77
C GLU A 23 -17.27 11.19 14.02
N THR A 24 -17.54 10.30 13.06
CA THR A 24 -18.58 9.25 13.18
C THR A 24 -18.28 8.28 14.33
N LEU A 25 -17.02 7.89 14.51
CA LEU A 25 -16.60 7.05 15.63
C LEU A 25 -16.82 7.76 16.97
N LYS A 26 -16.39 9.02 17.09
CA LYS A 26 -16.57 9.81 18.31
C LYS A 26 -18.04 9.91 18.69
N GLU A 27 -18.90 10.27 17.74
CA GLU A 27 -20.36 10.36 17.98
C GLU A 27 -20.95 9.01 18.40
N SER A 28 -20.47 7.92 17.83
CA SER A 28 -20.96 6.57 18.15
C SER A 28 -20.60 6.14 19.58
N ILE A 29 -19.40 6.49 20.08
CA ILE A 29 -19.03 6.17 21.48
C ILE A 29 -19.75 7.10 22.47
N GLU A 30 -19.91 8.39 22.14
CA GLU A 30 -20.62 9.36 22.98
C GLU A 30 -22.10 9.00 23.14
N ASN A 31 -22.72 8.44 22.10
CA ASN A 31 -24.10 7.97 22.11
C ASN A 31 -24.26 6.53 22.67
N ASN A 32 -23.18 5.91 23.17
CA ASN A 32 -23.13 4.55 23.72
C ASN A 32 -23.78 3.49 22.79
N LYS A 33 -23.69 3.72 21.48
CA LYS A 33 -24.16 2.79 20.46
C LYS A 33 -23.03 1.83 20.11
N LEU A 34 -22.82 0.86 20.99
CA LEU A 34 -21.76 -0.13 20.85
C LEU A 34 -21.85 -0.92 19.53
N SER A 35 -23.04 -1.05 18.93
CA SER A 35 -23.24 -1.62 17.59
C SER A 35 -22.60 -0.76 16.50
N ASP A 36 -22.84 0.54 16.51
CA ASP A 36 -22.38 1.48 15.48
C ASP A 36 -20.86 1.69 15.61
N VAL A 37 -20.33 1.66 16.84
CA VAL A 37 -18.87 1.62 17.09
C VAL A 37 -18.26 0.32 16.57
N LYS A 38 -18.88 -0.82 16.81
CA LYS A 38 -18.39 -2.12 16.33
C LYS A 38 -18.40 -2.16 14.80
N ASP A 39 -19.47 -1.70 14.17
CA ASP A 39 -19.62 -1.73 12.71
C ASP A 39 -18.66 -0.71 12.05
N ALA A 40 -18.47 0.49 12.61
CA ALA A 40 -17.47 1.45 12.11
C ALA A 40 -16.02 0.97 12.32
N VAL A 41 -15.74 0.26 13.42
CA VAL A 41 -14.44 -0.38 13.66
C VAL A 41 -14.25 -1.59 12.75
N GLU A 42 -15.30 -2.37 12.47
CA GLU A 42 -15.27 -3.47 11.50
C GLU A 42 -15.05 -2.91 10.09
N ASP A 43 -15.72 -1.84 9.67
CA ASP A 43 -15.50 -1.19 8.37
C ASP A 43 -14.06 -0.65 8.22
N LEU A 44 -13.48 -0.13 9.32
CA LEU A 44 -12.05 0.22 9.42
C LEU A 44 -11.11 -0.97 9.29
N LEU A 45 -11.54 -2.15 9.73
CA LEU A 45 -10.75 -3.39 9.71
C LEU A 45 -10.94 -4.18 8.40
N ILE A 46 -12.07 -3.99 7.70
CA ILE A 46 -12.42 -4.66 6.44
C ILE A 46 -11.64 -4.09 5.24
N SER A 47 -11.08 -2.89 5.36
CA SER A 47 -10.35 -2.28 4.25
C SER A 47 -9.00 -2.99 4.06
N ARG A 48 -8.92 -3.89 3.07
CA ARG A 48 -7.64 -4.45 2.63
C ARG A 48 -6.75 -3.33 2.09
N ILE A 49 -5.67 -3.04 2.80
CA ILE A 49 -4.65 -2.06 2.43
C ILE A 49 -3.57 -2.78 1.64
N ASN A 50 -3.48 -2.47 0.35
CA ASN A 50 -2.32 -2.82 -0.47
C ASN A 50 -1.43 -1.58 -0.60
N LEU A 51 -0.18 -1.70 -0.17
CA LEU A 51 0.81 -0.63 -0.28
C LEU A 51 1.99 -1.12 -1.14
N ALA A 52 2.25 -0.45 -2.24
CA ALA A 52 3.32 -0.78 -3.17
C ALA A 52 4.49 0.20 -3.09
N VAL A 53 5.71 -0.33 -3.09
CA VAL A 53 6.96 0.44 -3.04
C VAL A 53 7.66 0.31 -4.39
N ALA A 54 7.69 1.40 -5.16
CA ALA A 54 8.40 1.50 -6.42
C ALA A 54 9.79 2.10 -6.25
N GLY A 55 10.71 1.79 -7.16
CA GLY A 55 12.08 2.28 -7.16
C GLY A 55 13.10 1.17 -7.37
N GLU A 56 14.35 1.59 -7.61
CA GLU A 56 15.48 0.68 -7.76
C GLU A 56 15.62 -0.24 -6.54
N ARG A 57 16.00 -1.50 -6.77
CA ARG A 57 16.17 -2.47 -5.70
C ARG A 57 17.49 -2.22 -4.99
N CYS A 58 17.38 -1.42 -3.94
CA CYS A 58 18.50 -1.08 -3.06
C CYS A 58 18.26 -1.61 -1.64
N PRO A 59 19.33 -1.79 -0.83
CA PRO A 59 19.21 -2.19 0.57
C PRO A 59 18.25 -1.31 1.38
N GLU A 60 18.21 -0.02 1.08
CA GLU A 60 17.35 0.97 1.74
C GLU A 60 15.86 0.68 1.49
N LYS A 61 15.50 0.20 0.30
CA LYS A 61 14.12 -0.18 -0.03
C LYS A 61 13.68 -1.39 0.80
N SER A 62 14.56 -2.37 0.94
CA SER A 62 14.31 -3.56 1.76
C SER A 62 14.21 -3.20 3.25
N ALA A 63 15.08 -2.31 3.73
CA ALA A 63 15.03 -1.78 5.10
C ALA A 63 13.73 -1.01 5.36
N PHE A 64 13.27 -0.20 4.40
CA PHE A 64 12.00 0.52 4.49
C PHE A 64 10.80 -0.43 4.56
N ILE A 65 10.78 -1.47 3.72
CA ILE A 65 9.77 -2.54 3.75
C ILE A 65 9.73 -3.24 5.11
N ASN A 66 10.89 -3.57 5.68
CA ASN A 66 10.98 -4.21 6.99
C ASN A 66 10.51 -3.29 8.11
N ALA A 67 10.88 -2.01 8.07
CA ALA A 67 10.44 -1.02 9.04
C ALA A 67 8.91 -0.86 9.05
N LEU A 68 8.26 -0.83 7.87
CA LEU A 68 6.79 -0.79 7.76
C LEU A 68 6.12 -2.05 8.32
N ARG A 69 6.82 -3.19 8.27
CA ARG A 69 6.34 -4.46 8.84
C ARG A 69 6.71 -4.63 10.32
N GLY A 70 7.47 -3.69 10.89
CA GLY A 70 8.00 -3.78 12.25
C GLY A 70 9.00 -4.93 12.44
N LEU A 71 9.69 -5.33 11.38
CA LEU A 71 10.68 -6.41 11.37
C LEU A 71 12.10 -5.85 11.35
N GLY A 72 13.00 -6.51 12.06
CA GLY A 72 14.44 -6.37 11.88
C GLY A 72 14.92 -7.08 10.59
N PRO A 73 16.13 -6.75 10.11
CA PRO A 73 16.70 -7.36 8.90
C PRO A 73 16.98 -8.86 9.05
N GLU A 74 17.16 -9.34 10.27
CA GLU A 74 17.43 -10.75 10.60
C GLU A 74 16.15 -11.51 11.02
N ASP A 75 15.00 -10.84 11.07
CA ASP A 75 13.75 -11.46 11.48
C ASP A 75 13.24 -12.42 10.41
N GLU A 76 12.59 -13.50 10.86
CA GLU A 76 12.06 -14.51 9.96
C GLU A 76 11.00 -13.90 9.03
N GLY A 77 11.22 -13.99 7.71
CA GLY A 77 10.36 -13.40 6.70
C GLY A 77 10.61 -11.92 6.42
N ALA A 78 11.71 -11.34 6.88
CA ALA A 78 12.19 -10.02 6.47
C ALA A 78 12.51 -9.96 4.97
N ALA A 79 12.29 -8.81 4.35
CA ALA A 79 12.75 -8.50 3.00
C ALA A 79 14.28 -8.49 2.99
N LEU A 80 14.86 -9.33 2.13
CA LEU A 80 16.29 -9.50 2.01
C LEU A 80 16.87 -8.55 0.96
N SER A 81 18.13 -8.18 1.17
CA SER A 81 18.94 -7.48 0.18
C SER A 81 20.20 -8.30 -0.12
N PRO A 82 20.41 -8.79 -1.35
CA PRO A 82 19.55 -8.64 -2.52
C PRO A 82 18.24 -9.46 -2.42
N CYS A 83 17.17 -8.94 -3.03
CA CYS A 83 15.86 -9.60 -3.06
C CYS A 83 15.96 -10.95 -3.82
N PRO A 84 15.42 -12.05 -3.27
CA PRO A 84 15.47 -13.36 -3.93
C PRO A 84 14.57 -13.45 -5.18
N THR A 85 13.58 -12.56 -5.29
CA THR A 85 12.68 -12.48 -6.43
C THR A 85 13.38 -11.87 -7.65
N PRO A 86 13.16 -12.40 -8.87
CA PRO A 86 13.73 -11.84 -10.10
C PRO A 86 13.50 -10.33 -10.24
N PRO A 87 14.45 -9.54 -10.78
CA PRO A 87 14.34 -8.09 -10.99
C PRO A 87 13.04 -7.63 -11.64
N GLU A 88 12.46 -8.49 -12.48
CA GLU A 88 11.28 -8.25 -13.31
C GLU A 88 9.96 -8.66 -12.63
N GLU A 89 10.01 -9.40 -11.53
CA GLU A 89 8.82 -9.92 -10.83
C GLU A 89 8.50 -9.12 -9.57
N MET A 90 7.21 -8.97 -9.25
CA MET A 90 6.74 -8.36 -8.01
C MET A 90 6.94 -9.29 -6.82
N ALA A 91 7.41 -8.75 -5.68
CA ALA A 91 7.46 -9.49 -4.42
C ALA A 91 6.35 -9.01 -3.46
N ILE A 92 5.72 -9.97 -2.77
CA ILE A 92 4.63 -9.70 -1.82
C ILE A 92 5.08 -10.06 -0.42
N TYR A 93 4.86 -9.16 0.51
CA TYR A 93 5.18 -9.33 1.92
C TYR A 93 3.91 -9.29 2.76
N PRO A 94 3.23 -10.44 2.96
CA PRO A 94 2.07 -10.52 3.83
C PRO A 94 2.48 -10.33 5.29
N ASN A 95 1.58 -9.77 6.09
CA ASN A 95 1.75 -9.67 7.54
C ASN A 95 0.88 -10.73 8.25
N PRO A 96 1.48 -11.71 8.96
CA PRO A 96 0.71 -12.72 9.68
C PRO A 96 -0.23 -12.14 10.75
N LYS A 97 0.12 -10.98 11.34
CA LYS A 97 -0.68 -10.29 12.35
C LYS A 97 -1.79 -9.43 11.74
N HIS A 98 -1.63 -9.04 10.48
CA HIS A 98 -2.54 -8.14 9.76
C HIS A 98 -2.75 -8.65 8.33
N PRO A 99 -3.61 -9.65 8.12
CA PRO A 99 -3.83 -10.27 6.79
C PRO A 99 -4.40 -9.29 5.76
N ASP A 100 -5.04 -8.22 6.23
CA ASP A 100 -5.60 -7.14 5.41
C ASP A 100 -4.55 -6.11 5.00
N PHE A 101 -3.32 -6.18 5.53
CA PHE A 101 -2.21 -5.33 5.12
C PHE A 101 -1.19 -6.12 4.29
N ARG A 102 -1.03 -5.73 3.02
CA ARG A 102 -0.08 -6.35 2.08
C ARG A 102 0.87 -5.31 1.53
N LEU A 103 2.16 -5.57 1.69
CA LEU A 103 3.21 -4.74 1.12
C LEU A 103 3.76 -5.37 -0.16
N TRP A 104 3.88 -4.58 -1.21
CA TRP A 104 4.35 -5.01 -2.52
C TRP A 104 5.66 -4.31 -2.85
N ASP A 105 6.68 -5.07 -3.25
CA ASP A 105 7.91 -4.54 -3.84
C ASP A 105 7.81 -4.63 -5.36
N LEU A 106 7.70 -3.46 -5.99
CA LEU A 106 7.60 -3.36 -7.43
C LEU A 106 8.99 -3.46 -8.09
N PRO A 107 9.08 -4.06 -9.28
CA PRO A 107 10.32 -4.05 -10.06
C PRO A 107 10.75 -2.61 -10.38
N PRO A 108 12.05 -2.38 -10.65
CA PRO A 108 12.52 -1.09 -11.12
C PRO A 108 11.80 -0.73 -12.43
N THR A 109 11.16 0.43 -12.48
CA THR A 109 10.69 1.00 -13.74
C THR A 109 11.92 1.40 -14.56
N PRO A 110 12.03 0.99 -15.83
CA PRO A 110 13.18 1.36 -16.65
C PRO A 110 13.24 2.89 -16.75
N ALA A 111 14.35 3.47 -16.29
CA ALA A 111 14.53 4.90 -16.30
C ALA A 111 14.61 5.42 -17.74
N ALA A 112 13.54 6.10 -18.19
CA ALA A 112 13.51 6.99 -19.34
C ALA A 112 14.06 6.38 -20.65
N LEU A 113 13.30 5.46 -21.26
CA LEU A 113 13.31 5.32 -22.72
C LEU A 113 12.22 6.24 -23.31
N PRO A 114 12.43 6.81 -24.50
CA PRO A 114 11.51 7.78 -25.08
C PRO A 114 10.15 7.13 -25.26
N PHE A 115 9.16 7.57 -24.48
CA PHE A 115 7.72 7.23 -24.51
C PHE A 115 7.34 6.24 -25.62
N GLU A 116 7.58 4.96 -25.40
CA GLU A 116 6.95 3.90 -26.17
C GLU A 116 5.72 3.45 -25.37
N ASP A 117 4.59 3.31 -26.06
CA ASP A 117 3.23 3.10 -25.50
C ASP A 117 3.09 1.86 -24.57
N ASP A 118 4.15 1.07 -24.39
CA ASP A 118 4.18 -0.16 -23.58
C ASP A 118 4.34 0.09 -22.06
N GLU A 119 4.89 1.22 -21.61
CA GLU A 119 5.09 1.54 -20.18
C GLU A 119 3.77 1.71 -19.41
N ASP A 120 2.77 2.36 -20.05
CA ASP A 120 1.45 2.54 -19.45
C ASP A 120 0.73 1.19 -19.26
N THR A 121 1.02 0.20 -20.12
CA THR A 121 0.47 -1.16 -20.02
C THR A 121 1.05 -1.91 -18.82
N LEU A 122 2.36 -1.77 -18.57
CA LEU A 122 3.05 -2.38 -17.44
C LEU A 122 2.60 -1.80 -16.09
N LEU A 123 2.51 -0.48 -15.99
CA LEU A 123 2.02 0.18 -14.79
C LEU A 123 0.56 -0.20 -14.51
N TYR A 124 -0.28 -0.23 -15.54
CA TYR A 124 -1.68 -0.65 -15.43
C TYR A 124 -1.80 -2.12 -15.00
N SER A 125 -0.99 -3.02 -15.56
CA SER A 125 -0.93 -4.43 -15.20
C SER A 125 -0.54 -4.62 -13.73
N ASN A 126 0.49 -3.90 -13.26
CA ASN A 126 0.94 -3.95 -11.87
C ASN A 126 -0.15 -3.45 -10.91
N VAL A 127 -0.81 -2.34 -11.22
CA VAL A 127 -1.94 -1.81 -10.41
C VAL A 127 -3.10 -2.81 -10.40
N LYS A 128 -3.45 -3.40 -11.54
CA LYS A 128 -4.51 -4.42 -11.62
C LYS A 128 -4.19 -5.66 -10.78
N ALA A 129 -2.94 -6.13 -10.83
CA ALA A 129 -2.46 -7.26 -10.03
C ALA A 129 -2.48 -6.97 -8.52
N ILE A 130 -2.06 -5.77 -8.11
CA ILE A 130 -2.09 -5.34 -6.70
C ILE A 130 -3.54 -5.26 -6.17
N MET A 131 -4.46 -4.74 -6.98
CA MET A 131 -5.87 -4.55 -6.59
C MET A 131 -6.70 -5.83 -6.69
N GLY A 132 -6.13 -6.94 -7.16
CA GLY A 132 -6.81 -8.24 -7.25
C GLY A 132 -7.95 -8.28 -8.28
N GLY A 133 -7.89 -7.42 -9.31
CA GLY A 133 -8.89 -7.41 -10.37
C GLY A 133 -8.61 -8.50 -11.40
N GLU A 134 -9.53 -9.46 -11.54
CA GLU A 134 -9.77 -10.14 -12.83
C GLU A 134 -10.66 -9.26 -13.71
#